data_AF-A0AAW4FMQ2-F1
#
_entry.id   AF-A0AAW4FMQ2-F1
#
_cell.length_a   1.000
_cell.length_b   1.000
_cell.length_c   1.000
_cell.angle_alpha   90.00
_cell.angle_beta   90.00
_cell.angle_gamma   90.00
#
_symmetry.space_group_name_H-M   'P 1'
#
loop_
_entity.id
_entity.type
_entity.pdbx_description
1 polymer ?
#
loop_
_entity_poly.entity_id
_entity_poly.type
_entity_poly.pdbx_seq_one_letter_code
_entity_poly.pdbx_strand_id
1 'polypeptide(L)'
;MQPETRYSTMPTGEQLAQKGSGSVGTARGRRGGPDAEPHSLETRTADCTTSGNAGESEPPQAPTPDALLGALSAHVKAQRLRVLELELALADAEARILSQAQLLCGTNADGEGGLFSRRPVREIVEEVLIAYPGIGWADVIGVRRERRLVEPRHRCMAAVYDEREDLSLPALGRIFRRDHTSVLHAVNKGRAKR
;
A
#
# COMPACT_ATOMS: atom_id res chain seq x y z
N MET A 1 -7.95 -4.59 73.34
CA MET A 1 -8.68 -3.82 72.31
C MET A 1 -7.96 -3.99 70.99
N GLN A 2 -8.50 -4.87 70.15
CA GLN A 2 -8.22 -5.02 68.72
C GLN A 2 -9.54 -4.69 68.00
N PRO A 3 -9.53 -4.04 66.85
CA PRO A 3 -10.64 -4.17 65.92
C PRO A 3 -10.21 -4.91 64.65
N GLU A 4 -10.75 -6.12 64.51
CA GLU A 4 -10.77 -6.89 63.27
C GLU A 4 -11.86 -6.33 62.34
N THR A 5 -11.49 -5.95 61.12
CA THR A 5 -12.44 -5.66 60.04
C THR A 5 -12.68 -6.91 59.19
N ARG A 6 -13.95 -7.29 59.16
CA ARG A 6 -14.58 -8.40 58.46
C ARG A 6 -14.81 -8.06 56.98
N TYR A 7 -14.47 -9.00 56.08
CA TYR A 7 -15.10 -9.16 54.76
C TYR A 7 -15.19 -10.68 54.53
N SER A 8 -16.29 -11.35 54.87
CA SER A 8 -17.60 -11.41 54.19
C SER A 8 -17.55 -12.06 52.80
N THR A 9 -17.77 -13.37 52.86
CA THR A 9 -18.21 -14.35 51.86
C THR A 9 -19.34 -13.84 50.95
N MET A 10 -19.26 -14.09 49.63
CA MET A 10 -19.97 -15.19 48.93
C MET A 10 -19.76 -15.12 47.40
N PRO A 11 -19.89 -16.27 46.68
CA PRO A 11 -19.75 -16.40 45.24
C PRO A 11 -21.12 -16.32 44.52
N THR A 12 -21.17 -15.83 43.29
CA THR A 12 -22.35 -16.00 42.41
C THR A 12 -21.99 -15.70 40.96
N GLY A 13 -22.50 -16.49 40.01
CA GLY A 13 -22.71 -15.99 38.64
C GLY A 13 -22.32 -16.91 37.49
N GLU A 14 -22.87 -18.11 37.47
CA GLU A 14 -23.00 -18.97 36.29
C GLU A 14 -24.00 -18.35 35.29
N GLN A 15 -23.64 -18.20 34.01
CA GLN A 15 -24.56 -18.02 32.86
C GLN A 15 -23.77 -18.24 31.55
N LEU A 16 -23.80 -19.44 30.96
CA LEU A 16 -24.75 -19.94 29.95
C LEU A 16 -24.87 -19.12 28.65
N ALA A 17 -24.34 -19.75 27.60
CA ALA A 17 -24.89 -19.90 26.26
C ALA A 17 -25.18 -18.66 25.40
N GLN A 18 -24.48 -18.59 24.27
CA GLN A 18 -25.14 -18.34 22.99
C GLN A 18 -24.49 -19.17 21.87
N LYS A 19 -25.31 -20.09 21.34
CA LYS A 19 -25.13 -20.75 20.05
C LYS A 19 -25.66 -19.82 18.95
N GLY A 20 -24.93 -19.72 17.86
CA GLY A 20 -25.41 -19.36 16.52
C GLY A 20 -24.30 -19.74 15.53
N SER A 21 -24.38 -20.84 14.76
CA SER A 21 -25.25 -21.17 13.62
C SER A 21 -25.10 -20.24 12.41
N GLY A 22 -24.65 -20.80 11.29
CA GLY A 22 -24.67 -20.18 9.96
C GLY A 22 -23.26 -19.98 9.39
N SER A 23 -22.67 -20.99 8.75
CA SER A 23 -22.80 -21.30 7.31
C SER A 23 -21.93 -20.42 6.42
N VAL A 24 -21.15 -21.08 5.55
CA VAL A 24 -20.95 -20.82 4.11
C VAL A 24 -19.51 -21.12 3.68
N GLY A 25 -19.36 -22.26 3.01
CA GLY A 25 -18.52 -22.49 1.82
C GLY A 25 -17.04 -22.10 1.83
N THR A 26 -16.16 -23.03 2.21
CA THR A 26 -14.75 -22.97 1.83
C THR A 26 -14.59 -23.49 0.39
N ALA A 27 -14.76 -22.59 -0.59
CA ALA A 27 -14.43 -22.88 -1.98
C ALA A 27 -13.90 -21.61 -2.68
N ARG A 28 -12.57 -21.51 -2.82
CA ARG A 28 -11.84 -21.02 -4.02
C ARG A 28 -10.49 -20.39 -3.65
N GLY A 29 -9.45 -20.93 -4.27
CA GLY A 29 -8.15 -20.30 -4.47
C GLY A 29 -7.46 -20.89 -5.70
N ARG A 30 -8.21 -21.01 -6.81
CA ARG A 30 -7.61 -21.31 -8.11
C ARG A 30 -6.79 -20.09 -8.53
N ARG A 31 -5.49 -20.32 -8.77
CA ARG A 31 -4.64 -19.43 -9.56
C ARG A 31 -5.30 -19.25 -10.94
N GLY A 32 -5.72 -18.03 -11.25
CA GLY A 32 -6.17 -17.61 -12.57
C GLY A 32 -5.36 -16.39 -12.97
N GLY A 33 -4.43 -16.57 -13.91
CA GLY A 33 -3.82 -15.45 -14.64
C GLY A 33 -4.80 -14.91 -15.67
N PRO A 34 -4.68 -13.62 -16.06
CA PRO A 34 -5.44 -13.07 -17.18
C PRO A 34 -4.72 -13.39 -18.49
N ASP A 35 -4.91 -14.60 -19.02
CA ASP A 35 -4.65 -14.87 -20.44
C ASP A 35 -5.88 -14.41 -21.23
N ALA A 36 -5.90 -13.12 -21.58
CA ALA A 36 -6.85 -12.55 -22.51
C ALA A 36 -6.36 -12.81 -23.95
N GLU A 37 -6.57 -14.05 -24.41
CA GLU A 37 -6.54 -14.40 -25.83
C GLU A 37 -7.80 -13.82 -26.52
N PRO A 38 -7.66 -13.17 -27.69
CA PRO A 38 -8.80 -12.59 -28.40
C PRO A 38 -9.67 -13.69 -29.02
N HIS A 39 -10.94 -13.71 -28.62
CA HIS A 39 -11.98 -14.53 -29.22
C HIS A 39 -12.11 -14.24 -30.72
N SER A 40 -11.68 -15.20 -31.54
CA SER A 40 -12.10 -15.39 -32.92
C SER A 40 -13.62 -15.54 -32.97
N LEU A 41 -14.32 -14.46 -33.33
CA LEU A 41 -15.72 -14.52 -33.69
C LEU A 41 -15.82 -15.05 -35.12
N GLU A 42 -15.90 -16.38 -35.24
CA GLU A 42 -16.43 -17.05 -36.42
C GLU A 42 -17.91 -16.68 -36.57
N THR A 43 -18.19 -15.68 -37.40
CA THR A 43 -19.54 -15.45 -37.90
C THR A 43 -19.90 -16.55 -38.88
N ARG A 44 -20.69 -17.49 -38.37
CA ARG A 44 -21.50 -18.48 -39.08
C ARG A 44 -21.98 -17.97 -40.45
N THR A 45 -21.53 -18.64 -41.50
CA THR A 45 -22.16 -18.62 -42.82
C THR A 45 -23.55 -19.22 -42.69
N ALA A 46 -24.57 -18.37 -42.66
CA ALA A 46 -25.95 -18.80 -42.86
C ALA A 46 -26.27 -18.68 -44.35
N ASP A 47 -26.40 -19.84 -44.99
CA ASP A 47 -27.07 -19.99 -46.27
C ASP A 47 -28.52 -19.50 -46.14
N CYS A 48 -28.93 -18.60 -47.03
CA CYS A 48 -30.33 -18.45 -47.39
C CYS A 48 -30.43 -18.06 -48.87
N THR A 49 -30.75 -19.07 -49.68
CA THR A 49 -31.30 -18.94 -51.02
C THR A 49 -32.60 -18.15 -50.98
N THR A 50 -32.67 -17.03 -51.71
CA THR A 50 -33.94 -16.48 -52.17
C THR A 50 -33.76 -16.02 -53.61
N SER A 51 -34.47 -16.72 -54.50
CA SER A 51 -34.57 -16.45 -55.92
C SER A 51 -35.24 -15.10 -56.21
N GLY A 52 -34.80 -14.46 -57.28
CA GLY A 52 -35.64 -13.63 -58.15
C GLY A 52 -35.69 -12.13 -57.85
N ASN A 53 -34.86 -11.36 -58.53
CA ASN A 53 -35.35 -10.52 -59.64
C ASN A 53 -34.19 -9.93 -60.44
N ALA A 54 -34.28 -10.09 -61.76
CA ALA A 54 -33.47 -9.36 -62.72
C ALA A 54 -33.92 -7.89 -62.73
N GLY A 55 -33.00 -6.98 -62.44
CA GLY A 55 -33.22 -5.54 -62.47
C GLY A 55 -31.88 -4.84 -62.36
N GLU A 56 -31.27 -4.59 -63.53
CA GLU A 56 -30.22 -3.60 -63.81
C GLU A 56 -29.00 -3.61 -62.89
N SER A 57 -27.95 -4.28 -63.37
CA SER A 57 -26.58 -4.14 -62.87
C SER A 57 -26.06 -2.73 -63.17
N GLU A 58 -26.24 -1.80 -62.24
CA GLU A 58 -25.46 -0.57 -62.19
C GLU A 58 -24.04 -0.93 -61.71
N PRO A 59 -22.97 -0.51 -62.41
CA PRO A 59 -21.62 -0.91 -62.02
C PRO A 59 -21.32 -0.43 -60.59
N PRO A 60 -20.47 -1.12 -59.81
CA PRO A 60 -20.00 -0.59 -58.53
C PRO A 60 -19.26 0.71 -58.81
N GLN A 61 -19.96 1.84 -58.72
CA GLN A 61 -19.38 3.17 -58.90
C GLN A 61 -18.31 3.32 -57.83
N ALA A 62 -17.06 3.47 -58.26
CA ALA A 62 -15.97 3.79 -57.34
C ALA A 62 -16.41 5.01 -56.51
N PRO A 63 -16.22 4.98 -55.17
CA PRO A 63 -16.68 6.06 -54.31
C PRO A 63 -16.10 7.37 -54.84
N THR A 64 -16.98 8.32 -55.12
CA THR A 64 -16.56 9.60 -55.68
C THR A 64 -15.56 10.27 -54.73
N PRO A 65 -14.58 11.01 -55.25
CA PRO A 65 -13.57 11.66 -54.42
C PRO A 65 -14.20 12.53 -53.32
N ASP A 66 -15.32 13.19 -53.61
CA ASP A 66 -16.06 13.99 -52.62
C ASP A 66 -16.70 13.15 -51.52
N ALA A 67 -17.19 11.94 -51.84
CA ALA A 67 -17.71 11.01 -50.84
C ALA A 67 -16.59 10.49 -49.93
N LEU A 68 -15.41 10.21 -50.49
CA LEU A 68 -14.21 9.83 -49.72
C LEU A 68 -13.72 10.98 -48.83
N LEU A 69 -13.66 12.21 -49.35
CA LEU A 69 -13.31 13.40 -48.58
C LEU A 69 -14.31 13.64 -47.44
N GLY A 70 -15.60 13.46 -47.71
CA GLY A 70 -16.65 13.50 -46.69
C GLY A 70 -16.41 12.47 -45.57
N ALA A 71 -16.16 11.21 -45.94
CA ALA A 71 -15.88 10.13 -45.00
C ALA A 71 -14.61 10.36 -44.17
N LEU A 72 -13.51 10.80 -44.81
CA LEU A 72 -12.26 11.14 -44.12
C LEU A 72 -12.46 12.33 -43.16
N SER A 73 -13.19 13.36 -43.58
CA SER A 73 -13.46 14.52 -42.71
C SER A 73 -14.29 14.13 -41.48
N ALA A 74 -15.27 13.24 -41.64
CA ALA A 74 -16.07 12.70 -40.55
C ALA A 74 -15.21 11.84 -39.61
N HIS A 75 -14.34 11.00 -40.17
CA HIS A 75 -13.42 10.17 -39.40
C HIS A 75 -12.43 11.01 -38.58
N VAL A 76 -11.79 12.02 -39.18
CA VAL A 76 -10.87 12.92 -38.48
C VAL A 76 -11.59 13.70 -37.38
N LYS A 77 -12.82 14.15 -37.61
CA LYS A 77 -13.65 14.79 -36.57
C LYS A 77 -13.92 13.83 -35.42
N ALA A 78 -14.33 12.59 -35.72
CA ALA A 78 -14.58 11.57 -34.70
C ALA A 78 -13.29 11.25 -33.90
N GLN A 79 -12.15 11.13 -34.57
CA GLN A 79 -10.86 10.92 -33.92
C GLN A 79 -10.48 12.09 -32.99
N ARG A 80 -10.68 13.34 -33.42
CA ARG A 80 -10.40 14.51 -32.58
C ARG A 80 -11.25 14.51 -31.30
N LEU A 81 -12.53 14.19 -31.41
CA LEU A 81 -13.41 14.08 -30.25
C LEU A 81 -12.94 12.97 -29.31
N ARG A 82 -12.51 11.83 -29.85
CA ARG A 82 -11.98 10.72 -29.05
C ARG A 82 -10.69 11.09 -28.33
N VAL A 83 -9.79 11.83 -28.98
CA VAL A 83 -8.55 12.31 -28.34
C VAL A 83 -8.87 13.21 -27.15
N LEU A 84 -9.78 14.18 -27.32
CA LEU A 84 -10.17 15.10 -26.24
C LEU A 84 -10.80 14.35 -25.04
N GLU A 85 -11.65 13.36 -25.31
CA GLU A 85 -12.25 12.52 -24.27
C GLU A 85 -11.19 11.75 -23.49
N LEU A 86 -10.22 11.16 -24.19
CA LEU A 86 -9.13 10.41 -23.58
C LEU A 86 -8.18 11.31 -22.78
N GLU A 87 -7.89 12.52 -23.28
CA GLU A 87 -7.07 13.51 -22.58
C GLU A 87 -7.72 13.92 -21.25
N LEU A 88 -9.04 14.16 -21.25
CA LEU A 88 -9.77 14.49 -20.02
C LEU A 88 -9.74 13.31 -19.03
N ALA A 89 -9.99 12.09 -19.50
CA ALA A 89 -9.95 10.90 -18.65
C ALA A 89 -8.55 10.64 -18.07
N LEU A 90 -7.48 10.93 -18.84
CA LEU A 90 -6.11 10.84 -18.37
C LEU A 90 -5.84 11.88 -17.27
N ALA A 91 -6.25 13.14 -17.46
CA ALA A 91 -6.09 14.20 -16.46
C ALA A 91 -6.80 13.86 -15.15
N ASP A 92 -8.02 13.33 -15.21
CA ASP A 92 -8.76 12.88 -14.01
C ASP A 92 -8.06 11.72 -13.30
N ALA A 93 -7.51 10.76 -14.07
CA ALA A 93 -6.76 9.65 -13.50
C ALA A 93 -5.46 10.13 -12.83
N GLU A 94 -4.73 11.05 -13.45
CA GLU A 94 -3.52 11.66 -12.90
C GLU A 94 -3.81 12.44 -11.62
N ALA A 95 -4.86 13.28 -11.61
CA ALA A 95 -5.28 14.02 -10.43
C ALA A 95 -5.61 13.08 -9.26
N ARG A 96 -6.27 11.95 -9.53
CA ARG A 96 -6.55 10.93 -8.53
C ARG A 96 -5.29 10.25 -7.99
N ILE A 97 -4.34 9.90 -8.87
CA ILE A 97 -3.07 9.29 -8.48
C ILE A 97 -2.28 10.25 -7.57
N LEU A 98 -2.21 11.53 -7.94
CA LEU A 98 -1.52 12.55 -7.16
C LEU A 98 -2.18 12.75 -5.79
N SER A 99 -3.51 12.83 -5.73
CA SER A 99 -4.25 12.94 -4.47
C SER A 99 -4.02 11.72 -3.56
N GLN A 100 -4.06 10.50 -4.11
CA GLN A 100 -3.76 9.28 -3.36
C GLN A 100 -2.33 9.26 -2.84
N ALA A 101 -1.36 9.64 -3.68
CA ALA A 101 0.04 9.73 -3.29
C ALA A 101 0.24 10.76 -2.16
N GLN A 102 -0.40 11.92 -2.23
CA GLN A 102 -0.35 12.94 -1.17
C GLN A 102 -0.90 12.42 0.16
N LEU A 103 -2.03 11.70 0.14
CA LEU A 103 -2.61 11.08 1.33
C LEU A 103 -1.69 10.03 1.95
N LEU A 104 -1.09 9.17 1.13
CA LEU A 104 -0.16 8.14 1.61
C LEU A 104 1.15 8.74 2.14
N CYS A 105 1.66 9.76 1.44
CA CYS A 105 2.89 10.45 1.81
C CYS A 105 2.70 11.53 2.88
N GLY A 106 1.45 11.82 3.29
CA GLY A 106 1.09 12.86 4.27
C GLY A 106 1.86 14.16 4.05
N THR A 107 1.80 14.67 2.82
CA THR A 107 2.40 15.95 2.40
C THR A 107 1.37 17.07 2.49
N ASN A 108 0.42 16.96 3.42
CA ASN A 108 -0.47 18.08 3.73
C ASN A 108 0.41 19.24 4.20
N ALA A 109 0.11 20.46 3.73
CA ALA A 109 0.87 21.68 4.05
C ALA A 109 1.02 21.92 5.56
N ASP A 110 0.20 21.25 6.37
CA ASP A 110 0.20 21.26 7.83
C ASP A 110 1.14 20.19 8.41
N GLY A 111 2.43 20.23 8.07
CA GLY A 111 3.57 19.79 8.91
C GLY A 111 3.61 18.45 9.65
N GLU A 112 2.62 17.57 9.53
CA GLU A 112 2.54 16.28 10.23
C GLU A 112 2.94 15.18 9.25
N GLY A 113 4.24 14.90 9.25
CA GLY A 113 4.93 14.07 8.25
C GLY A 113 4.25 12.73 8.03
N GLY A 114 3.77 12.53 6.80
CA GLY A 114 3.23 11.25 6.39
C GLY A 114 4.24 10.11 6.40
N LEU A 115 3.76 8.93 6.04
CA LEU A 115 4.42 7.65 6.23
C LEU A 115 5.86 7.58 5.66
N PHE A 116 6.17 8.44 4.69
CA PHE A 116 7.47 8.50 4.01
C PHE A 116 8.33 9.73 4.35
N SER A 117 7.81 10.71 5.09
CA SER A 117 8.53 11.96 5.43
C SER A 117 9.36 11.85 6.71
N ARG A 118 9.49 10.65 7.28
CA ARG A 118 10.19 10.41 8.55
C ARG A 118 11.60 9.93 8.30
N ARG A 119 12.58 10.56 8.94
CA ARG A 119 14.02 10.22 8.81
C ARG A 119 14.21 8.70 8.93
N PRO A 120 14.89 8.04 7.98
CA PRO A 120 15.12 6.61 8.06
C PRO A 120 15.99 6.27 9.27
N VAL A 121 15.68 5.18 9.96
CA VAL A 121 16.38 4.73 11.18
C VAL A 121 17.90 4.65 10.98
N ARG A 122 18.36 4.29 9.78
CA ARG A 122 19.78 4.21 9.44
C ARG A 122 20.48 5.57 9.55
N GLU A 123 19.86 6.63 9.03
CA GLU A 123 20.44 7.98 9.04
C GLU A 123 20.57 8.51 10.46
N ILE A 124 19.53 8.31 11.28
CA ILE A 124 19.53 8.69 12.72
C ILE A 124 20.71 8.02 13.44
N VAL A 125 20.94 6.74 13.17
CA VAL A 125 22.02 5.99 13.81
C VAL A 125 23.39 6.40 13.28
N GLU A 126 23.51 6.65 11.98
CA GLU A 126 24.76 7.15 11.39
C GLU A 126 25.16 8.50 12.01
N GLU A 127 24.21 9.41 12.24
CA GLU A 127 24.46 10.68 12.92
C GLU A 127 24.97 10.48 14.36
N VAL A 128 24.35 9.59 15.12
CA VAL A 128 24.81 9.25 16.48
C VAL A 128 26.22 8.64 16.47
N LEU A 129 26.53 7.83 15.45
CA LEU A 129 27.82 7.15 15.34
C LEU A 129 28.97 8.08 14.97
N ILE A 130 28.73 9.31 14.49
CA ILE A 130 29.78 10.32 14.28
C ILE A 130 30.55 10.58 15.60
N ALA A 131 29.88 10.49 16.75
CA ALA A 131 30.52 10.65 18.06
C ALA A 131 31.37 9.45 18.50
N TYR A 132 31.34 8.33 17.78
CA TYR A 132 32.03 7.08 18.13
C TYR A 132 32.84 6.52 16.95
N PRO A 133 34.05 7.04 16.71
CA PRO A 133 34.87 6.59 15.59
C PRO A 133 35.23 5.10 15.72
N GLY A 134 35.18 4.38 14.59
CA GLY A 134 35.53 2.96 14.51
C GLY A 134 34.40 1.99 14.89
N ILE A 135 33.18 2.48 15.11
CA ILE A 135 31.99 1.65 15.37
C ILE A 135 30.99 1.88 14.23
N GLY A 136 30.62 0.80 13.53
CA GLY A 136 29.68 0.86 12.43
C GLY A 136 28.29 0.33 12.77
N TRP A 137 27.36 0.47 11.82
CA TRP A 137 26.00 -0.10 11.90
C TRP A 137 25.98 -1.60 12.24
N ALA A 138 26.92 -2.37 11.67
CA ALA A 138 27.05 -3.80 11.92
C ALA A 138 27.36 -4.12 13.40
N ASP A 139 28.14 -3.27 14.07
CA ASP A 139 28.50 -3.43 15.48
C ASP A 139 27.33 -3.08 16.41
N VAL A 140 26.50 -2.12 16.00
CA VAL A 140 25.30 -1.71 16.72
C VAL A 140 24.25 -2.82 16.72
N ILE A 141 23.99 -3.48 15.58
CA ILE A 141 23.05 -4.62 15.51
C ILE A 141 23.70 -5.92 16.01
N GLY A 142 25.03 -5.99 16.02
CA GLY A 142 25.78 -7.17 16.39
C GLY A 142 25.40 -7.73 17.77
N VAL A 143 25.49 -9.06 17.90
CA VAL A 143 25.15 -9.75 19.17
C VAL A 143 26.19 -9.46 20.26
N ARG A 144 27.42 -9.07 19.88
CA ARG A 144 28.56 -8.84 20.78
C ARG A 144 28.26 -7.83 21.89
N ARG A 145 28.61 -8.21 23.12
CA ARG A 145 28.42 -7.44 24.36
C ARG A 145 29.72 -6.82 24.88
N GLU A 146 30.60 -6.41 23.98
CA GLU A 146 31.83 -5.73 24.36
C GLU A 146 31.50 -4.39 25.02
N ARG A 147 32.16 -4.07 26.14
CA ARG A 147 31.88 -2.87 26.95
C ARG A 147 31.92 -1.57 26.13
N ARG A 148 32.82 -1.52 25.14
CA ARG A 148 32.99 -0.42 24.17
C ARG A 148 31.80 -0.21 23.23
N LEU A 149 31.00 -1.25 22.94
CA LEU A 149 29.83 -1.18 22.05
C LEU A 149 28.52 -0.89 22.77
N VAL A 150 28.46 -1.15 24.08
CA VAL A 150 27.22 -1.02 24.86
C VAL A 150 26.71 0.41 24.89
N GLU A 151 27.61 1.37 25.13
CA GLU A 151 27.25 2.79 25.23
C GLU A 151 26.76 3.38 23.89
N PRO A 152 27.49 3.24 22.76
CA PRO A 152 27.01 3.68 21.44
C PRO A 152 25.65 3.08 21.09
N ARG A 153 25.46 1.78 21.34
CA ARG A 153 24.21 1.07 21.02
C ARG A 153 23.02 1.64 21.80
N HIS A 154 23.17 1.88 23.10
CA HIS A 154 22.11 2.48 23.88
C HIS A 154 21.77 3.89 23.42
N ARG A 155 22.79 4.67 23.02
CA ARG A 155 22.58 6.02 22.49
C ARG A 155 21.84 6.00 21.15
N CYS A 156 22.17 5.04 20.27
CA CYS A 156 21.44 4.81 19.01
C CYS A 156 19.98 4.45 19.27
N MET A 157 19.71 3.53 20.21
CA MET A 157 18.34 3.14 20.58
C MET A 157 17.54 4.31 21.15
N ALA A 158 18.16 5.14 21.99
CA ALA A 158 17.51 6.32 22.57
C ALA A 158 17.20 7.38 21.51
N ALA A 159 18.15 7.68 20.61
CA ALA A 159 17.94 8.64 19.53
C ALA A 159 16.81 8.21 18.58
N VAL A 160 16.79 6.93 18.17
CA VAL A 160 15.71 6.41 17.32
C VAL A 160 14.36 6.44 18.02
N TYR A 161 14.32 6.21 19.34
CA TYR A 161 13.09 6.30 20.11
C TYR A 161 12.57 7.74 20.22
N ASP A 162 13.46 8.71 20.44
CA ASP A 162 13.09 10.12 20.58
C ASP A 162 12.70 10.76 19.22
N GLU A 163 13.30 10.31 18.10
CA GLU A 163 12.98 10.84 16.75
C GLU A 163 11.83 10.12 16.04
N ARG A 164 11.51 8.88 16.43
CA ARG A 164 10.42 8.08 15.83
C ARG A 164 9.45 7.57 16.88
N GLU A 165 8.53 8.43 17.28
CA GLU A 165 7.45 8.09 18.22
C GLU A 165 6.49 6.99 17.70
N ASP A 166 6.44 6.77 16.37
CA ASP A 166 5.59 5.72 15.79
C ASP A 166 6.09 4.30 16.09
N LEU A 167 7.39 4.14 16.35
CA LEU A 167 7.98 2.83 16.53
C LEU A 167 7.77 2.39 17.98
N SER A 168 6.94 1.37 18.16
CA SER A 168 6.80 0.71 19.45
C SER A 168 8.13 0.07 19.91
N LEU A 169 8.33 -0.04 21.23
CA LEU A 169 9.53 -0.68 21.81
C LEU A 169 9.82 -2.09 21.23
N PRO A 170 8.81 -2.95 20.97
CA PRO A 170 9.03 -4.22 20.28
C PRO A 170 9.51 -4.07 18.84
N ALA A 171 9.06 -3.05 18.11
CA ALA A 171 9.52 -2.78 16.75
C ALA A 171 10.99 -2.35 16.74
N LEU A 172 11.41 -1.45 17.64
CA LEU A 172 12.83 -1.12 17.83
C LEU A 172 13.65 -2.36 18.19
N GLY A 173 13.13 -3.20 19.08
CA GLY A 173 13.77 -4.46 19.45
C GLY A 173 14.07 -5.35 18.24
N ARG A 174 13.13 -5.50 17.30
CA ARG A 174 13.35 -6.25 16.05
C ARG A 174 14.44 -5.63 15.18
N ILE A 175 14.46 -4.30 15.05
CA ILE A 175 15.46 -3.58 14.25
C ILE A 175 16.87 -3.80 14.82
N PHE A 176 17.03 -3.64 16.12
CA PHE A 176 18.32 -3.81 16.81
C PHE A 176 18.64 -5.27 17.19
N ARG A 177 17.76 -6.23 16.86
CA ARG A 177 17.84 -7.65 17.25
C ARG A 177 17.99 -7.86 18.77
N ARG A 178 17.16 -7.16 19.55
CA ARG A 178 17.13 -7.17 21.02
C ARG A 178 15.71 -7.25 21.57
N ASP A 179 15.61 -7.64 22.83
CA ASP A 179 14.36 -7.62 23.57
C ASP A 179 13.90 -6.18 23.80
N HIS A 180 12.58 -5.97 23.73
CA HIS A 180 11.95 -4.66 23.95
C HIS A 180 12.28 -4.07 25.33
N THR A 181 12.51 -4.92 26.35
CA THR A 181 12.96 -4.50 27.69
C THR A 181 14.38 -3.93 27.68
N SER A 182 15.28 -4.48 26.84
CA SER A 182 16.63 -3.93 26.66
C SER A 182 16.59 -2.54 26.03
N VAL A 183 15.68 -2.34 25.07
CA VAL A 183 15.44 -1.02 24.47
C VAL A 183 14.90 -0.04 25.52
N LEU A 184 13.92 -0.46 26.33
CA LEU A 184 13.39 0.36 27.42
C LEU A 184 14.49 0.81 28.41
N HIS A 185 15.37 -0.12 28.80
CA HIS A 185 16.51 0.20 29.66
C HIS A 185 17.49 1.19 29.01
N ALA A 186 17.76 1.04 27.71
CA ALA A 186 18.62 1.96 26.97
C ALA A 186 18.05 3.37 26.92
N VAL A 187 16.74 3.51 26.64
CA VAL A 187 16.03 4.79 26.61
C VAL A 187 16.06 5.47 27.98
N ASN A 188 15.69 4.76 29.05
CA ASN A 188 15.72 5.32 30.41
C ASN A 188 17.12 5.76 30.83
N LYS A 189 18.16 4.98 30.47
CA LYS A 189 19.55 5.33 30.77
C LYS A 189 20.03 6.52 29.94
N GLY A 190 19.60 6.64 28.68
CA GLY A 190 19.91 7.78 27.82
C GLY A 190 19.31 9.06 28.36
N ARG A 191 18.05 9.03 28.81
CA ARG A 191 17.36 10.17 29.45
C ARG A 191 18.04 10.61 30.75
N ALA A 192 18.55 9.68 31.55
CA ALA A 192 19.25 10.00 32.80
C ALA A 192 20.65 10.62 32.60
N LYS A 193 21.23 10.51 31.41
CA LYS A 193 22.56 11.07 31.07
C LYS A 193 22.49 12.41 30.31
N ARG A 194 21.28 12.88 29.98
CA ARG A 194 21.06 14.21 29.39
C ARG A 194 21.05 15.28 30.47
#